data_AF-A0A3Q3WP74-F1
#
_entry.id   AF-A0A3Q3WP74-F1
#
_cell.length_a   1.000
_cell.length_b   1.000
_cell.length_c   1.000
_cell.angle_alpha   90.00
_cell.angle_beta   90.00
_cell.angle_gamma   90.00
#
_symmetry.space_group_name_H-M   'P 1'
#
loop_
_entity.id
_entity.type
_entity.pdbx_description
1 polymer ?
#
loop_
_entity_poly.entity_id
_entity_poly.type
_entity_poly.pdbx_seq_one_letter_code
_entity_poly.pdbx_strand_id
1 'polypeptide(L)'
;VTLFQCRMTKPFFCLSLIIFMYVTSEFKCIAEPKKKKKVDPRREQMIRERLKKKLKKLEKVPPELIPIEDFITPAKCLDETRERSAPRLSFEESERRALLLKEWCRYKQKQHMAEVQAVEDALEAQREALEELKLESEELYQAALKPDPLLFPFTHEGPTYTPPNAKYEAPDGKYTDITKVYTQ
;
A
#
# COMPACT_ATOMS: atom_id res chain seq x y z
N VAL A 1 54.69 7.72 6.92
CA VAL A 1 55.57 8.89 6.78
C VAL A 1 54.66 10.12 6.63
N THR A 2 54.05 10.57 7.72
CA THR A 2 54.44 11.71 8.59
C THR A 2 54.18 13.10 7.99
N LEU A 3 53.61 13.95 8.85
CA LEU A 3 53.50 15.43 8.83
C LEU A 3 52.24 15.98 8.13
N PHE A 4 51.17 16.39 8.83
CA PHE A 4 51.01 17.49 9.80
C PHE A 4 51.44 18.85 9.24
N GLN A 5 50.47 19.72 8.91
CA GLN A 5 50.67 21.17 9.01
C GLN A 5 49.35 21.95 9.13
N CYS A 6 49.07 22.35 10.37
CA CYS A 6 48.27 23.51 10.73
C CYS A 6 48.76 24.77 10.01
N ARG A 7 47.83 25.63 9.57
CA ARG A 7 48.09 27.06 9.40
C ARG A 7 47.12 27.87 10.26
N MET A 8 47.72 28.43 11.30
CA MET A 8 47.20 29.52 12.11
C MET A 8 47.33 30.83 11.33
N THR A 9 46.32 31.69 11.41
CA THR A 9 46.47 33.14 11.20
C THR A 9 45.88 33.87 12.41
N LYS A 10 46.77 34.47 13.21
CA LYS A 10 46.47 35.52 14.21
C LYS A 10 46.36 36.88 13.49
N PRO A 11 45.94 38.00 14.12
CA PRO A 11 46.68 38.71 15.19
C PRO A 11 45.78 39.14 16.37
N PHE A 12 46.21 39.02 17.64
CA PHE A 12 46.91 40.04 18.45
C PHE A 12 46.19 41.39 18.56
N PHE A 13 45.75 41.73 19.79
CA PHE A 13 46.14 42.92 20.59
C PHE A 13 45.41 42.81 21.96
N CYS A 14 46.15 42.72 23.09
CA CYS A 14 46.29 43.73 24.16
C CYS A 14 44.98 44.01 24.94
N LEU A 15 44.91 44.11 26.28
CA LEU A 15 45.89 44.46 27.32
C LEU A 15 45.21 44.23 28.70
N SER A 16 46.02 43.98 29.74
CA SER A 16 45.82 44.26 31.18
C SER A 16 44.59 43.68 31.93
N LEU A 17 44.78 42.74 32.87
CA LEU A 17 45.08 42.94 34.31
C LEU A 17 43.97 43.66 35.11
N ILE A 18 43.08 42.90 35.75
CA ILE A 18 42.42 43.22 37.04
C ILE A 18 42.21 41.88 37.79
N ILE A 19 43.18 41.50 38.64
CA ILE A 19 43.08 41.52 40.11
C ILE A 19 42.16 40.43 40.68
N PHE A 20 42.84 39.40 41.18
CA PHE A 20 42.49 38.52 42.29
C PHE A 20 41.65 39.23 43.37
N MET A 21 40.44 38.74 43.63
CA MET A 21 39.78 38.96 44.92
C MET A 21 39.16 37.65 45.38
N TYR A 22 39.95 36.91 46.14
CA TYR A 22 39.47 35.94 47.10
C TYR A 22 38.52 36.67 48.07
N VAL A 23 37.24 36.31 48.04
CA VAL A 23 36.36 36.46 49.21
C VAL A 23 35.56 35.18 49.34
N THR A 24 36.00 34.39 50.29
CA THR A 24 35.19 33.39 51.01
C THR A 24 33.95 34.08 51.58
N SER A 25 32.77 33.72 51.09
CA SER A 25 31.54 33.88 51.84
C SER A 25 30.76 32.56 51.81
N GLU A 26 30.39 32.14 53.00
CA GLU A 26 29.78 30.87 53.33
C GLU A 26 28.44 30.70 52.61
N PHE A 27 28.39 29.86 51.57
CA PHE A 27 27.12 29.40 51.02
C PHE A 27 26.54 28.35 51.96
N LYS A 28 25.71 28.81 52.90
CA LYS A 28 24.94 27.97 53.82
C LYS A 28 23.99 27.09 53.00
N CYS A 29 24.28 25.79 52.93
CA CYS A 29 23.35 24.79 52.40
C CYS A 29 22.07 24.79 53.26
N ILE A 30 20.99 25.38 52.75
CA ILE A 30 19.63 25.18 53.27
C ILE A 30 18.75 24.76 52.09
N ALA A 31 18.75 23.46 51.81
CA ALA A 31 17.57 22.67 51.45
C ALA A 31 18.03 21.27 51.02
N GLU A 32 17.61 20.24 51.75
CA GLU A 32 17.61 18.88 51.22
C GLU A 32 16.86 18.85 49.87
N PRO A 33 17.32 18.09 48.85
CA PRO A 33 16.58 17.95 47.60
C PRO A 33 15.21 17.33 47.92
N LYS A 34 14.17 18.17 48.01
CA LYS A 34 12.80 17.74 48.23
C LYS A 34 12.46 16.71 47.16
N LYS A 35 12.14 15.48 47.55
CA LYS A 35 11.62 14.42 46.66
C LYS A 35 10.58 15.03 45.74
N LYS A 36 10.81 14.99 44.41
CA LYS A 36 9.80 15.42 43.43
C LYS A 36 8.52 14.65 43.75
N LYS A 37 7.44 15.37 44.08
CA LYS A 37 6.15 14.74 44.39
C LYS A 37 5.75 13.87 43.20
N LYS A 38 5.42 12.61 43.48
CA LYS A 38 4.83 11.70 42.50
C LYS A 38 3.60 12.39 41.92
N VAL A 39 3.45 12.35 40.60
CA VAL A 39 2.33 13.00 39.90
C VAL A 39 1.03 12.58 40.55
N ASP A 40 0.17 13.55 40.85
CA ASP A 40 -1.09 13.29 41.54
C ASP A 40 -1.95 12.31 40.72
N PRO A 41 -2.46 11.22 41.31
CA PRO A 41 -3.25 10.22 40.58
C PRO A 41 -4.52 10.80 39.96
N ARG A 42 -5.07 11.87 40.54
CA ARG A 42 -6.20 12.63 39.98
C ARG A 42 -5.87 13.32 38.65
N ARG A 43 -4.63 13.80 38.49
CA ARG A 43 -4.17 14.44 37.24
C ARG A 43 -4.07 13.42 36.11
N GLU A 44 -3.56 12.23 36.42
CA GLU A 44 -3.49 11.12 35.47
C GLU A 44 -4.88 10.63 35.04
N GLN A 45 -5.82 10.50 35.98
CA GLN A 45 -7.21 10.11 35.68
C GLN A 45 -7.91 11.12 34.77
N MET A 46 -7.77 12.42 35.03
CA MET A 46 -8.34 13.47 34.17
C MET A 46 -7.73 13.45 32.77
N ILE A 47 -6.42 13.17 32.64
CA ILE A 47 -5.75 13.03 31.33
C ILE A 47 -6.30 11.81 30.59
N ARG A 48 -6.45 10.66 31.27
CA ARG A 48 -7.04 9.44 30.68
C ARG A 48 -8.45 9.68 30.18
N GLU A 49 -9.31 10.33 30.97
CA GLU A 49 -10.69 10.63 30.56
C GLU A 49 -10.75 11.61 29.38
N ARG A 50 -9.85 12.60 29.33
CA ARG A 50 -9.72 13.50 28.17
C ARG A 50 -9.27 12.75 26.92
N LEU A 51 -8.30 11.84 27.03
CA LEU A 51 -7.81 11.01 25.93
C LEU A 51 -8.90 10.06 25.42
N LYS A 52 -9.64 9.39 26.32
CA LYS A 52 -10.80 8.56 25.94
C LYS A 52 -11.86 9.35 25.19
N LYS A 53 -12.14 10.59 25.60
CA LYS A 53 -13.10 11.47 24.88
C LYS A 53 -12.58 11.88 23.51
N LYS A 54 -11.27 12.06 23.34
CA LYS A 54 -10.65 12.33 22.02
C LYS A 54 -10.69 11.10 21.11
N LEU A 55 -10.36 9.92 21.63
CA LEU A 55 -10.50 8.64 20.91
C LEU A 55 -11.94 8.42 20.43
N LYS A 56 -12.93 8.54 21.33
CA LYS A 56 -14.35 8.45 20.97
C LYS A 56 -14.82 9.48 19.95
N LYS A 57 -14.10 10.60 19.77
CA LYS A 57 -14.40 11.59 18.73
C LYS A 57 -13.74 11.20 17.41
N LEU A 58 -12.50 10.71 17.45
CA LEU A 58 -11.78 10.22 16.27
C LEU A 58 -12.41 8.95 15.69
N GLU A 59 -12.80 8.00 16.53
CA GLU A 59 -13.53 6.78 16.12
C GLU A 59 -14.90 7.07 15.48
N LYS A 60 -15.51 8.22 15.81
CA LYS A 60 -16.77 8.65 15.20
C LYS A 60 -16.59 9.26 13.83
N VAL A 61 -15.39 9.75 13.50
CA VAL A 61 -15.09 10.26 12.17
C VAL A 61 -14.84 9.06 11.27
N PRO A 62 -15.64 8.83 10.22
CA PRO A 62 -15.38 7.75 9.29
C PRO A 62 -14.03 8.02 8.59
N PRO A 63 -13.18 6.99 8.42
CA PRO A 63 -11.91 7.16 7.72
C PRO A 63 -12.17 7.50 6.25
N GLU A 64 -11.41 8.47 5.72
CA GLU A 64 -11.45 8.78 4.29
C GLU A 64 -10.73 7.70 3.50
N LEU A 65 -11.32 7.23 2.39
CA LEU A 65 -10.69 6.20 1.57
C LEU A 65 -9.51 6.78 0.79
N ILE A 66 -8.44 6.00 0.68
CA ILE A 66 -7.29 6.36 -0.17
C ILE A 66 -7.79 6.49 -1.61
N PRO A 67 -7.51 7.62 -2.30
CA PRO A 67 -7.98 7.82 -3.67
C PRO A 67 -7.28 6.86 -4.64
N ILE A 68 -8.04 6.37 -5.62
CA ILE A 68 -7.52 5.53 -6.71
C ILE A 68 -7.01 6.46 -7.81
N GLU A 69 -5.68 6.57 -7.93
CA GLU A 69 -5.03 7.50 -8.87
C GLU A 69 -5.42 7.24 -10.33
N ASP A 70 -5.59 5.98 -10.74
CA ASP A 70 -5.90 5.60 -12.13
C ASP A 70 -7.30 6.04 -12.59
N PHE A 71 -8.24 6.24 -11.66
CA PHE A 71 -9.58 6.75 -11.99
C PHE A 71 -9.62 8.27 -12.12
N ILE A 72 -8.63 8.96 -11.58
CA ILE A 72 -8.58 10.42 -11.57
C ILE A 72 -7.76 10.88 -12.77
N THR A 73 -8.41 11.52 -13.74
CA THR A 73 -7.71 12.11 -14.88
C THR A 73 -6.70 13.16 -14.39
N PRO A 74 -5.39 12.99 -14.64
CA PRO A 74 -4.40 13.93 -14.19
C PRO A 74 -4.52 15.24 -14.97
N ALA A 75 -4.23 16.38 -14.31
CA ALA A 75 -4.33 17.70 -14.92
C ALA A 75 -3.51 17.87 -16.22
N LYS A 76 -2.42 17.10 -16.37
CA LYS A 76 -1.58 17.07 -17.59
C LYS A 76 -2.31 16.57 -18.85
N CYS A 77 -3.44 15.88 -18.68
CA CYS A 77 -4.26 15.39 -19.79
C CYS A 77 -5.34 16.39 -20.21
N LEU A 78 -5.58 17.45 -19.43
CA LEU A 78 -6.55 18.50 -19.73
C LEU A 78 -5.96 19.63 -20.60
N ASP A 79 -4.68 19.54 -20.92
CA ASP A 79 -3.96 20.50 -21.76
C ASP A 79 -4.31 20.29 -23.24
N GLU A 80 -5.07 21.23 -23.80
CA GLU A 80 -5.53 21.23 -25.20
C GLU A 80 -4.37 21.25 -26.21
N THR A 81 -3.17 21.73 -25.83
CA THR A 81 -2.00 21.72 -26.72
C THR A 81 -1.54 20.32 -27.10
N ARG A 82 -1.94 19.31 -26.33
CA ARG A 82 -1.60 17.90 -26.55
C ARG A 82 -2.69 17.16 -27.34
N GLU A 83 -3.79 17.83 -27.68
CA GLU A 83 -4.88 17.24 -28.45
C GLU A 83 -4.43 16.95 -29.89
N ARG A 84 -4.76 15.75 -30.38
CA ARG A 84 -4.55 15.36 -31.78
C ARG A 84 -5.88 15.39 -32.50
N SER A 85 -5.97 16.17 -33.57
CA SER A 85 -7.18 16.25 -34.39
C SER A 85 -7.53 14.88 -34.98
N ALA A 86 -8.78 14.44 -34.79
CA ALA A 86 -9.24 13.17 -35.35
C ALA A 86 -9.32 13.24 -36.89
N PRO A 87 -8.76 12.25 -37.62
CA PRO A 87 -8.93 12.18 -39.07
C PRO A 87 -10.38 11.84 -39.43
N ARG A 88 -10.87 12.42 -40.54
CA ARG A 88 -12.17 12.02 -41.11
C ARG A 88 -12.02 10.62 -41.72
N LEU A 89 -12.86 9.69 -41.27
CA LEU A 89 -12.88 8.34 -41.82
C LEU A 89 -13.62 8.31 -43.16
N SER A 90 -13.14 7.50 -44.09
CA SER A 90 -13.88 7.23 -45.33
C SER A 90 -15.10 6.35 -45.03
N PHE A 91 -16.09 6.36 -45.92
CA PHE A 91 -17.27 5.50 -45.79
C PHE A 91 -16.87 4.02 -45.73
N GLU A 92 -15.98 3.59 -46.63
CA GLU A 92 -15.47 2.21 -46.69
C GLU A 92 -14.81 1.75 -45.38
N GLU A 93 -13.99 2.61 -44.77
CA GLU A 93 -13.36 2.31 -43.48
C GLU A 93 -14.38 2.19 -42.36
N SER A 94 -15.39 3.07 -42.35
CA SER A 94 -16.46 3.03 -41.34
C SER A 94 -17.30 1.76 -41.46
N GLU A 95 -17.62 1.35 -42.69
CA GLU A 95 -18.37 0.13 -42.98
C GLU A 95 -17.55 -1.11 -42.61
N ARG A 96 -16.26 -1.15 -42.97
CA ARG A 96 -15.34 -2.24 -42.58
C ARG A 96 -15.28 -2.41 -41.07
N ARG A 97 -15.17 -1.32 -40.31
CA ARG A 97 -15.19 -1.37 -38.83
C ARG A 97 -16.52 -1.90 -38.30
N ALA A 98 -17.63 -1.45 -38.87
CA ALA A 98 -18.96 -1.92 -38.45
C ALA A 98 -19.16 -3.41 -38.72
N LEU A 99 -18.72 -3.93 -39.87
CA LEU A 99 -18.76 -5.35 -40.19
C LEU A 99 -17.89 -6.17 -39.24
N LEU A 100 -16.65 -5.73 -39.00
CA LEU A 100 -15.75 -6.39 -38.07
C LEU A 100 -16.33 -6.46 -36.65
N LEU A 101 -16.96 -5.38 -36.17
CA LEU A 101 -17.61 -5.38 -34.86
C LEU A 101 -18.79 -6.35 -34.80
N LYS A 102 -19.59 -6.47 -35.85
CA LYS A 102 -20.68 -7.45 -35.93
C LYS A 102 -20.14 -8.89 -35.86
N GLU A 103 -19.07 -9.18 -36.59
CA GLU A 103 -18.40 -10.48 -36.54
C GLU A 103 -17.81 -10.77 -35.17
N TRP A 104 -17.15 -9.78 -34.55
CA TRP A 104 -16.61 -9.88 -33.20
C TRP A 104 -17.70 -10.17 -32.17
N CYS A 105 -18.84 -9.49 -32.22
CA CYS A 105 -19.98 -9.76 -31.34
C CYS A 105 -20.47 -11.20 -31.49
N ARG A 106 -20.63 -11.70 -32.73
CA ARG A 106 -21.02 -13.09 -32.99
C ARG A 106 -19.99 -14.08 -32.45
N TYR A 107 -18.70 -13.78 -32.61
CA TYR A 107 -17.62 -14.62 -32.11
C TYR A 107 -17.61 -14.68 -30.58
N LYS A 108 -17.68 -13.53 -29.89
CA LYS A 108 -17.71 -13.48 -28.43
C LYS A 108 -18.98 -14.13 -27.85
N GLN A 109 -20.11 -14.02 -28.54
CA GLN A 109 -21.33 -14.74 -28.16
C GLN A 109 -21.11 -16.26 -28.22
N LYS A 110 -20.51 -16.78 -29.31
CA LYS A 110 -20.19 -18.21 -29.42
C LYS A 110 -19.23 -18.68 -28.33
N GLN A 111 -18.17 -17.91 -28.03
CA GLN A 111 -17.26 -18.22 -26.93
C GLN A 111 -18.00 -18.29 -25.59
N HIS A 112 -18.82 -17.28 -25.30
CA HIS A 112 -19.58 -17.24 -24.06
C HIS A 112 -20.55 -18.42 -23.93
N MET A 113 -21.29 -18.77 -25.00
CA MET A 113 -22.17 -19.93 -24.98
C MET A 113 -21.42 -21.23 -24.74
N ALA A 114 -20.21 -21.39 -25.32
CA ALA A 114 -19.38 -22.57 -25.09
C ALA A 114 -18.84 -22.63 -23.65
N GLU A 115 -18.44 -21.49 -23.08
CA GLU A 115 -18.02 -21.40 -21.67
C GLU A 115 -19.17 -21.73 -20.72
N VAL A 116 -20.37 -21.19 -20.97
CA VAL A 116 -21.57 -21.49 -20.18
C VAL A 116 -21.91 -22.97 -20.26
N GLN A 117 -21.93 -23.55 -21.46
CA GLN A 117 -22.18 -24.97 -21.64
C GLN A 117 -21.15 -25.84 -20.90
N ALA A 118 -19.86 -25.53 -21.00
CA ALA A 118 -18.83 -26.28 -20.28
C ALA A 118 -18.97 -26.21 -18.75
N VAL A 119 -19.44 -25.07 -18.22
CA VAL A 119 -19.75 -24.93 -16.78
C VAL A 119 -20.99 -25.73 -16.40
N GLU A 120 -22.04 -25.70 -17.23
CA GLU A 120 -23.26 -26.50 -17.02
C GLU A 120 -22.94 -28.00 -17.01
N ASP A 121 -22.19 -28.48 -18.00
CA ASP A 121 -21.76 -29.87 -18.11
C ASP A 121 -20.93 -30.29 -16.88
N ALA A 122 -20.00 -29.43 -16.42
CA ALA A 122 -19.18 -29.71 -15.24
C ALA A 122 -20.02 -29.77 -13.95
N LEU A 123 -21.06 -28.93 -13.83
CA LEU A 123 -21.97 -28.93 -12.69
C LEU A 123 -22.90 -30.15 -12.70
N GLU A 124 -23.39 -30.56 -13.86
CA GLU A 124 -24.21 -31.78 -14.01
C GLU A 124 -23.39 -33.01 -13.62
N ALA A 125 -22.18 -33.16 -14.17
CA ALA A 125 -21.27 -34.24 -13.81
C ALA A 125 -20.92 -34.25 -12.31
N GLN A 126 -20.73 -33.08 -11.70
CA GLN A 126 -20.51 -32.99 -10.25
C GLN A 126 -21.73 -33.48 -9.45
N ARG A 127 -22.95 -33.15 -9.89
CA ARG A 127 -24.19 -33.57 -9.21
C ARG A 127 -24.40 -35.08 -9.32
N GLU A 128 -24.29 -35.63 -10.53
CA GLU A 128 -24.39 -37.08 -10.78
C GLU A 128 -23.38 -37.84 -9.92
N ALA A 129 -22.11 -37.41 -9.91
CA ALA A 129 -21.08 -38.03 -9.09
C ALA A 129 -21.40 -38.00 -7.58
N LEU A 130 -22.04 -36.94 -7.09
CA LEU A 130 -22.47 -36.85 -5.68
C LEU A 130 -23.68 -37.73 -5.37
N GLU A 131 -24.61 -37.89 -6.31
CA GLU A 131 -25.75 -38.79 -6.18
C GLU A 131 -25.30 -40.26 -6.15
N GLU A 132 -24.39 -40.65 -7.04
CA GLU A 132 -23.77 -41.98 -7.04
C GLU A 132 -22.98 -42.24 -5.76
N LEU A 133 -22.15 -41.28 -5.33
CA LEU A 133 -21.37 -41.39 -4.10
C LEU A 133 -22.26 -41.62 -2.87
N LYS A 134 -23.43 -40.98 -2.83
CA LYS A 134 -24.40 -41.14 -1.75
C LYS A 134 -25.00 -42.55 -1.71
N LEU A 135 -25.27 -43.14 -2.87
CA LEU A 135 -25.78 -44.51 -2.96
C LEU A 135 -24.73 -45.54 -2.52
N GLU A 136 -23.45 -45.28 -2.78
CA GLU A 136 -22.35 -46.16 -2.39
C GLU A 136 -21.95 -45.99 -0.91
N SER A 137 -21.79 -44.76 -0.43
CA SER A 137 -21.31 -44.44 0.92
C SER A 137 -21.76 -43.06 1.41
N GLU A 138 -22.68 -43.05 2.37
CA GLU A 138 -23.14 -41.81 3.01
C GLU A 138 -22.02 -41.09 3.79
N GLU A 139 -21.07 -41.81 4.37
CA GLU A 139 -19.96 -41.20 5.13
C GLU A 139 -19.05 -40.34 4.23
N LEU A 140 -18.73 -40.83 3.03
CA LEU A 140 -17.92 -40.10 2.06
C LEU A 140 -18.67 -38.92 1.46
N TYR A 141 -19.97 -39.07 1.21
CA TYR A 141 -20.83 -37.97 0.78
C TYR A 141 -20.81 -36.82 1.79
N GLN A 142 -20.98 -37.10 3.09
CA GLN A 142 -20.91 -36.09 4.15
C GLN A 142 -19.53 -35.45 4.29
N ALA A 143 -18.46 -36.17 3.96
CA ALA A 143 -17.11 -35.61 3.92
C ALA A 143 -16.92 -34.67 2.73
N ALA A 144 -17.39 -35.06 1.53
CA ALA A 144 -17.25 -34.30 0.30
C ALA A 144 -18.01 -32.96 0.31
N LEU A 145 -19.12 -32.88 1.07
CA LEU A 145 -19.88 -31.63 1.23
C LEU A 145 -19.17 -30.57 2.08
N LYS A 146 -18.14 -30.94 2.85
CA LYS A 146 -17.44 -30.00 3.72
C LYS A 146 -16.54 -29.08 2.87
N PRO A 147 -16.61 -27.75 3.08
CA PRO A 147 -15.72 -26.83 2.38
C PRO A 147 -14.27 -27.06 2.83
N ASP A 148 -13.34 -27.02 1.88
CA ASP A 148 -11.91 -27.14 2.19
C ASP A 148 -11.38 -25.82 2.79
N PRO A 149 -10.93 -25.80 4.06
CA PRO A 149 -10.35 -24.61 4.67
C PRO A 149 -9.01 -24.19 4.03
N LEU A 150 -8.34 -25.08 3.29
CA LEU A 150 -7.05 -24.79 2.65
C LEU A 150 -7.18 -24.03 1.34
N LEU A 151 -8.39 -23.87 0.80
CA LEU A 151 -8.63 -23.18 -0.46
C LEU A 151 -8.27 -21.69 -0.40
N PHE A 152 -8.39 -21.06 0.78
CA PHE A 152 -8.08 -19.64 0.96
C PHE A 152 -6.88 -19.44 1.88
N PRO A 153 -5.89 -18.61 1.50
CA PRO A 153 -5.85 -17.74 0.33
C PRO A 153 -5.34 -18.44 -0.95
N PHE A 154 -6.15 -18.45 -2.02
CA PHE A 154 -5.73 -18.92 -3.33
C PHE A 154 -4.92 -17.84 -4.06
N THR A 155 -3.74 -18.20 -4.57
CA THR A 155 -2.89 -17.33 -5.39
C THR A 155 -2.53 -18.02 -6.70
N HIS A 156 -2.65 -17.31 -7.81
CA HIS A 156 -2.35 -17.82 -9.14
C HIS A 156 -1.85 -16.68 -10.03
N GLU A 157 -0.75 -16.90 -10.73
CA GLU A 157 -0.20 -15.94 -11.70
C GLU A 157 -0.75 -16.24 -13.10
N GLY A 158 -1.10 -15.20 -13.85
CA GLY A 158 -1.60 -15.35 -15.21
C GLY A 158 -0.53 -15.93 -16.16
N PRO A 159 -0.93 -16.49 -17.31
CA PRO A 159 0.02 -17.01 -18.29
C PRO A 159 0.92 -15.89 -18.84
N THR A 160 2.22 -16.18 -18.97
CA THR A 160 3.21 -15.30 -19.60
C THR A 160 3.20 -15.46 -21.13
N TYR A 161 3.47 -14.38 -21.88
CA TYR A 161 3.62 -14.46 -23.35
C TYR A 161 4.73 -15.42 -23.80
N THR A 162 5.83 -15.47 -23.06
CA THR A 162 6.98 -16.36 -23.32
C THR A 162 7.40 -17.05 -22.02
N PRO A 163 7.71 -18.36 -22.05
CA PRO A 163 8.14 -19.07 -20.85
C PRO A 163 9.50 -18.54 -20.34
N PRO A 164 9.81 -18.74 -19.04
CA PRO A 164 11.07 -18.27 -18.45
C PRO A 164 12.30 -18.93 -19.08
N ASN A 165 13.36 -18.15 -19.26
CA ASN A 165 14.66 -18.66 -19.68
C ASN A 165 15.54 -18.93 -18.44
N ALA A 166 15.85 -20.20 -18.20
CA ALA A 166 16.63 -20.63 -17.02
C ALA A 166 18.08 -20.09 -16.98
N LYS A 167 18.64 -19.64 -18.11
CA LYS A 167 20.01 -19.12 -18.21
C LYS A 167 20.08 -17.59 -18.28
N TYR A 168 18.96 -16.91 -18.05
CA TYR A 168 18.92 -15.45 -18.09
C TYR A 168 19.41 -14.86 -16.76
N GLU A 169 20.49 -14.10 -16.82
CA GLU A 169 20.98 -13.28 -15.71
C GLU A 169 20.45 -11.85 -15.89
N ALA A 170 19.57 -11.44 -14.97
CA ALA A 170 19.04 -10.08 -14.97
C ALA A 170 20.11 -9.08 -14.49
N PRO A 171 20.15 -7.86 -15.04
CA PRO A 171 21.07 -6.82 -14.58
C PRO A 171 20.72 -6.33 -13.18
N ASP A 172 21.75 -5.93 -12.41
CA ASP A 172 21.56 -5.38 -11.08
C ASP A 172 20.83 -4.02 -11.11
N GLY A 173 19.88 -3.84 -10.19
CA GLY A 173 19.09 -2.62 -10.06
C GLY A 173 18.64 -2.36 -8.62
N LYS A 174 18.25 -1.12 -8.32
CA LYS A 174 17.67 -0.73 -7.02
C LYS A 174 16.20 -0.43 -7.19
N TYR A 175 15.36 -1.09 -6.40
CA TYR A 175 13.94 -0.76 -6.29
C TYR A 175 13.75 0.29 -5.19
N THR A 176 13.11 1.42 -5.53
CA THR A 176 12.69 2.43 -4.56
C THR A 176 11.19 2.57 -4.66
N ASP A 177 10.48 2.31 -3.56
CA ASP A 177 9.04 2.51 -3.49
C ASP A 177 8.73 4.01 -3.49
N ILE A 178 7.93 4.45 -4.46
CA ILE A 178 7.48 5.84 -4.64
C ILE A 178 5.98 5.99 -4.44
N THR A 179 5.32 5.00 -3.84
CA THR A 179 3.89 5.06 -3.52
C THR A 179 3.58 6.25 -2.61
N LYS A 180 2.55 7.02 -2.97
CA LYS A 180 2.15 8.19 -2.18
C LYS A 180 1.42 7.74 -0.93
N VAL A 181 1.90 8.19 0.23
CA VAL A 181 1.23 7.95 1.51
C VAL A 181 0.20 9.05 1.73
N TYR A 182 -1.07 8.65 1.84
CA TYR A 182 -2.19 9.54 2.15
C TYR A 182 -2.47 9.50 3.65
N THR A 183 -2.27 10.63 4.35
CA THR A 183 -2.54 10.74 5.79
C THR A 183 -3.90 11.37 6.04
N GLN A 184 -4.67 10.77 6.95
CA GLN A 184 -5.98 11.23 7.41
C GLN A 184 -5.87 12.06 8.69
#